data_AF-X1BDH8-F1
#
_entry.id   AF-X1BDH8-F1
#
_cell.length_a   1.000
_cell.length_b   1.000
_cell.length_c   1.000
_cell.angle_alpha   90.00
_cell.angle_beta   90.00
_cell.angle_gamma   90.00
#
_symmetry.space_group_name_H-M   'P 1'
#
loop_
_entity.id
_entity.type
_entity.pdbx_description
1 polymer ?
#
loop_
_entity_poly.entity_id
_entity_poly.type
_entity_poly.pdbx_seq_one_letter_code
_entity_poly.pdbx_strand_id
1 'polypeptide(L)'
;MICLIFCDLLEEQLEKEREEEKAIRERNRYLLGECLKQAHDAYGKFWDSECEILGRKKGCLLPSWNAERVDKSYKEKRDDCFRIYPQD
;
A
#
# COMPACT_ATOMS: atom_id res chain seq x y z
N MET A 1 -26.18 37.61 18.91
CA MET A 1 -26.09 36.39 19.75
C MET A 1 -26.30 35.11 18.93
N ILE A 2 -27.31 35.02 18.05
CA ILE A 2 -27.50 33.88 17.12
C ILE A 2 -26.29 33.63 16.19
N CYS A 3 -25.61 34.69 15.75
CA CYS A 3 -24.47 34.57 14.83
C CYS A 3 -23.22 33.90 15.45
N LEU A 4 -23.02 34.02 16.77
CA LEU A 4 -21.86 33.40 17.45
C LEU A 4 -22.05 31.88 17.55
N ILE A 5 -23.27 31.44 17.90
CA ILE A 5 -23.62 30.01 17.97
C ILE A 5 -23.43 29.30 16.62
N PHE A 6 -23.72 30.00 15.52
CA PHE A 6 -23.54 29.45 14.17
C PHE A 6 -22.07 29.38 13.74
N CYS A 7 -21.22 30.31 14.22
CA CYS A 7 -19.78 30.25 14.02
C CYS A 7 -19.15 29.11 14.84
N ASP A 8 -19.50 28.99 16.12
CA ASP A 8 -18.98 27.96 17.02
C ASP A 8 -19.32 26.54 16.49
N LEU A 9 -20.56 26.33 16.00
CA LEU A 9 -20.98 25.07 15.42
C LEU A 9 -20.23 24.73 14.12
N LEU A 10 -19.90 25.73 13.30
CA LEU A 10 -19.15 25.52 12.06
C LEU A 10 -17.69 25.16 12.35
N GLU A 11 -17.08 25.77 13.37
CA GLU A 11 -15.72 25.46 13.82
C GLU A 11 -15.61 24.01 14.32
N GLU A 12 -16.59 23.57 15.13
CA GLU A 12 -16.65 22.19 15.63
C GLU A 12 -16.78 21.17 14.47
N GLN A 13 -17.61 21.46 13.45
CA GLN A 13 -17.73 20.61 12.27
C GLN A 13 -16.42 20.53 11.48
N LEU A 14 -15.74 21.66 11.25
CA LEU A 14 -14.45 21.71 10.58
C LEU A 14 -13.34 21.00 11.37
N GLU A 15 -13.37 21.06 12.71
CA GLU A 15 -12.43 20.32 13.54
C GLU A 15 -12.66 18.81 13.43
N LYS A 16 -13.91 18.38 13.51
CA LYS A 16 -14.27 16.97 13.35
C LYS A 16 -13.90 16.42 11.98
N GLU A 17 -14.17 17.13 10.90
CA GLU A 17 -13.75 16.73 9.55
C GLU A 17 -12.23 16.60 9.45
N ARG A 18 -11.48 17.52 10.06
CA ARG A 18 -10.00 17.47 10.11
C ARG A 18 -9.49 16.29 10.93
N GLU A 19 -10.14 15.94 12.03
CA GLU A 19 -9.79 14.76 12.83
C GLU A 19 -10.10 13.46 12.08
N GLU A 20 -11.25 13.39 11.40
CA GLU A 20 -11.63 12.25 10.56
C GLU A 20 -10.64 12.06 9.41
N GLU A 21 -10.26 13.14 8.72
CA GLU A 21 -9.26 13.11 7.64
C GLU A 21 -7.90 12.62 8.15
N LYS A 22 -7.44 13.12 9.30
CA LYS A 22 -6.20 12.63 9.95
C LYS A 22 -6.31 11.15 10.26
N ALA A 23 -7.40 10.70 10.88
CA ALA A 23 -7.60 9.29 11.23
C ALA A 23 -7.60 8.39 9.99
N ILE A 24 -8.23 8.83 8.89
CA ILE A 24 -8.21 8.13 7.61
C ILE A 24 -6.78 8.05 7.06
N ARG A 25 -6.04 9.16 7.07
CA ARG A 25 -4.65 9.20 6.57
C ARG A 25 -3.74 8.27 7.38
N GLU A 26 -3.85 8.29 8.71
CA GLU A 26 -3.05 7.41 9.57
C GLU A 26 -3.36 5.93 9.35
N ARG A 27 -4.65 5.59 9.20
CA ARG A 27 -5.09 4.24 8.84
C ARG A 27 -4.55 3.81 7.48
N ASN A 28 -4.66 4.67 6.46
CA ASN A 28 -4.16 4.37 5.12
C ASN A 28 -2.65 4.17 5.11
N ARG A 29 -1.90 4.96 5.88
CA ARG A 29 -0.44 4.79 6.05
C ARG A 29 -0.09 3.40 6.60
N TYR A 30 -0.80 2.94 7.64
CA TYR A 30 -0.61 1.60 8.19
C TYR A 30 -0.95 0.51 7.17
N LEU A 31 -2.12 0.61 6.52
CA LEU A 31 -2.59 -0.38 5.55
C LEU A 31 -1.72 -0.44 4.30
N LEU A 32 -1.19 0.70 3.84
CA LEU A 32 -0.21 0.76 2.77
C LEU A 32 1.05 -0.04 3.14
N GLY A 33 1.57 0.16 4.36
CA GLY A 33 2.75 -0.58 4.85
C GLY A 33 2.53 -2.09 4.84
N GLU A 34 1.39 -2.56 5.36
CA GLU A 34 1.03 -3.98 5.34
C GLU A 34 0.88 -4.52 3.91
N CYS A 35 0.26 -3.75 3.02
CA CYS A 35 0.11 -4.13 1.61
C CYS A 35 1.48 -4.28 0.91
N LEU A 36 2.38 -3.30 1.08
CA LEU A 36 3.72 -3.32 0.50
C LEU A 36 4.54 -4.50 1.00
N LYS A 37 4.44 -4.81 2.30
CA LYS A 37 5.08 -5.98 2.91
C LYS A 37 4.58 -7.28 2.28
N GLN A 38 3.25 -7.44 2.16
CA GLN A 38 2.67 -8.62 1.53
C GLN A 38 3.08 -8.76 0.06
N ALA A 39 3.13 -7.66 -0.69
CA ALA A 39 3.61 -7.66 -2.07
C ALA A 39 5.07 -8.12 -2.17
N HIS A 40 5.93 -7.65 -1.26
CA HIS A 40 7.33 -8.06 -1.20
C HIS A 40 7.51 -9.54 -0.81
N ASP A 41 6.77 -10.00 0.19
CA ASP A 41 6.80 -11.41 0.62
C ASP A 41 6.32 -12.34 -0.50
N ALA A 42 5.28 -11.93 -1.25
CA ALA A 42 4.80 -12.66 -2.40
C ALA A 42 5.83 -12.69 -3.55
N TYR A 43 6.52 -11.57 -3.80
CA TYR A 43 7.62 -11.50 -4.76
C TYR A 43 8.73 -12.51 -4.44
N GLY A 44 9.21 -12.55 -3.19
CA GLY A 44 10.26 -13.49 -2.78
C GLY A 44 9.83 -14.95 -2.95
N LYS A 45 8.59 -15.29 -2.55
CA LYS A 45 8.03 -16.64 -2.75
C LYS A 45 7.90 -17.00 -4.23
N PHE A 46 7.49 -16.05 -5.07
CA PHE A 46 7.36 -16.29 -6.49
C PHE A 46 8.73 -16.50 -7.14
N TRP A 47 9.72 -15.68 -6.78
CA TRP A 47 11.10 -15.84 -7.24
C TRP A 47 11.66 -17.21 -6.88
N ASP A 48 11.50 -17.63 -5.62
CA ASP A 48 11.94 -18.94 -5.15
C ASP A 48 11.24 -20.08 -5.88
N SER A 49 9.94 -19.95 -6.15
CA SER A 49 9.19 -20.94 -6.92
C SER A 49 9.70 -21.07 -8.36
N GLU A 50 10.06 -19.96 -9.00
CA GLU A 50 10.66 -19.97 -10.34
C GLU A 50 12.04 -20.63 -10.34
N CYS A 51 12.83 -20.41 -9.28
CA CYS A 51 14.10 -21.11 -9.10
C CYS A 51 13.91 -22.62 -8.96
N GLU A 52 12.93 -23.05 -8.15
CA GLU A 52 12.62 -24.47 -7.94
C GLU A 52 12.16 -25.15 -9.24
N ILE A 53 11.35 -24.47 -10.08
CA ILE A 53 10.93 -24.96 -11.40
C ILE A 53 12.13 -25.22 -12.32
N LEU A 54 13.18 -24.39 -12.21
CA LEU A 54 14.44 -24.56 -12.95
C LEU A 54 15.38 -25.61 -12.32
N GLY A 55 14.95 -26.29 -11.25
CA GLY A 55 15.78 -27.23 -10.49
C GLY A 55 16.92 -26.55 -9.74
N ARG A 56 16.81 -25.24 -9.47
CA ARG A 56 17.83 -24.44 -8.78
C ARG A 56 17.44 -24.20 -7.32
N LYS A 57 18.42 -23.82 -6.51
CA LYS A 57 18.20 -23.41 -5.12
C LYS A 57 17.46 -22.07 -5.05
N LYS A 58 16.79 -21.81 -3.93
CA LYS A 58 16.19 -20.51 -3.60
C LYS A 58 17.16 -19.35 -3.74
N GLY A 59 16.67 -18.19 -4.14
CA GLY A 59 17.49 -17.01 -4.45
C GLY A 59 18.43 -17.20 -5.65
N CYS A 60 18.13 -18.11 -6.58
CA CYS A 60 18.91 -18.26 -7.80
C CYS A 60 18.82 -17.02 -8.70
N LEU A 61 19.76 -16.92 -9.64
CA LEU A 61 19.63 -16.00 -10.76
C LEU A 61 18.65 -16.59 -11.78
N LEU A 62 17.51 -15.93 -11.93
CA LEU A 62 16.51 -16.25 -12.93
C LEU A 62 16.96 -15.76 -14.32
N PRO A 63 16.64 -16.50 -15.40
CA PRO A 63 16.73 -15.97 -16.76
C PRO A 63 15.92 -14.68 -16.90
N SER A 64 16.35 -13.77 -17.78
CA SER A 64 15.72 -12.45 -17.92
C SER A 64 14.21 -12.50 -18.09
N TRP A 65 13.69 -13.43 -18.90
CA TRP A 65 12.25 -13.54 -19.13
C TRP A 65 11.46 -13.99 -17.88
N ASN A 66 12.03 -14.82 -17.01
CA ASN A 66 11.41 -15.17 -15.73
C ASN A 66 11.49 -13.98 -14.77
N ALA A 67 12.68 -13.39 -14.64
CA ALA A 67 12.92 -12.26 -13.75
C ALA A 67 11.98 -11.08 -14.08
N GLU A 68 11.91 -10.70 -15.36
CA GLU A 68 11.01 -9.63 -15.84
C GLU A 68 9.54 -9.92 -15.52
N ARG A 69 9.11 -11.18 -15.62
CA ARG A 69 7.73 -11.56 -15.27
C ARG A 69 7.47 -11.42 -13.78
N VAL A 70 8.39 -11.87 -12.94
CA VAL A 70 8.27 -11.78 -11.47
C VAL A 70 8.33 -10.32 -11.02
N ASP A 71 9.25 -9.53 -11.58
CA ASP A 71 9.40 -8.09 -11.32
C ASP A 71 8.16 -7.31 -11.75
N LYS A 72 7.61 -7.61 -12.93
CA LYS A 72 6.38 -6.98 -13.42
C LYS A 72 5.23 -7.25 -12.47
N SER A 73 5.06 -8.48 -12.02
CA SER A 73 4.00 -8.84 -11.07
C SER A 73 4.17 -8.09 -9.74
N TYR A 74 5.41 -7.98 -9.22
CA TYR A 74 5.68 -7.22 -8.01
C TYR A 74 5.36 -5.72 -8.17
N LYS A 75 5.77 -5.13 -9.30
CA LYS A 75 5.47 -3.73 -9.63
C LYS A 75 3.96 -3.48 -9.67
N GLU A 76 3.20 -4.34 -10.35
CA GLU A 76 1.74 -4.23 -10.42
C GLU A 76 1.11 -4.28 -9.02
N LYS A 77 1.53 -5.23 -8.17
CA LYS A 77 1.03 -5.34 -6.79
C LYS A 77 1.40 -4.15 -5.92
N ARG A 78 2.61 -3.63 -6.07
CA ARG A 78 3.06 -2.43 -5.36
C ARG A 78 2.26 -1.21 -5.77
N ASP A 79 2.05 -1.02 -7.07
CA ASP A 79 1.30 0.11 -7.61
C ASP A 79 -0.20 0.02 -7.20
N ASP A 80 -0.76 -1.18 -7.13
CA ASP A 80 -2.10 -1.43 -6.56
C ASP A 80 -2.20 -0.99 -5.08
N CYS A 81 -1.17 -1.22 -4.27
CA CYS A 81 -1.18 -0.77 -2.87
C CYS A 81 -1.34 0.75 -2.74
N PHE A 82 -0.63 1.52 -3.56
CA PHE A 82 -0.74 2.98 -3.57
C PHE A 82 -2.08 3.47 -4.13
N ARG A 83 -2.68 2.74 -5.07
CA ARG A 83 -4.01 3.05 -5.61
C ARG A 83 -5.12 2.82 -4.58
N ILE A 84 -5.02 1.78 -3.77
CA ILE A 84 -6.02 1.42 -2.75
C ILE A 84 -5.87 2.28 -1.49
N TYR A 85 -4.63 2.61 -1.10
CA TYR A 85 -4.31 3.39 0.09
C TYR A 85 -3.57 4.68 -0.28
N PRO A 86 -4.29 5.68 -0.83
CA PRO A 86 -3.69 6.97 -1.16
C PRO A 86 -3.17 7.65 0.10
N GLN A 87 -2.08 8.41 -0.07
CA GLN A 87 -1.39 9.12 1.01
C GLN A 87 -1.65 10.63 1.00
N ASP A 88 -2.40 11.11 0.01
CA ASP A 88 -2.84 12.50 -0.15
C ASP A 88 -4.08 12.77 0.71
#